data_AF-A0A0D8DJ11-F1
#
_entry.id   AF-A0A0D8DJ11-F1
#
_cell.length_a   1.000
_cell.length_b   1.000
_cell.length_c   1.000
_cell.angle_alpha   90.00
_cell.angle_beta   90.00
_cell.angle_gamma   90.00
#
_symmetry.space_group_name_H-M   'P 1'
#
loop_
_entity.id
_entity.type
_entity.pdbx_description
1 polymer ?
#
loop_
_entity_poly.entity_id
_entity_poly.type
_entity_poly.pdbx_seq_one_letter_code
_entity_poly.pdbx_strand_id
1 'polypeptide(L)'
;MKNNELYFSTDPKDIIKFYNTFDNAEELFNFLRDMPKESVKTTILRNDDDIVLVVPTADINNTNSKKIINTYKDYTIVFAESRGKYFNFSHSMNIGIEAAISLNPKWIMLTNDDIYIQTPAILKEKLKKIDEDIIIPKKIQYKDNYVSTGTNIYKSSTLINSVYKVRLMSKLFPIHLKGRFICNSIKYYKYMFKYLNIDIDSSLNKLFFIGTKIFTVYNIQPVSIIKASILDKYKFDEIFQNGGEDLDLSLRLKAAGFTFYPTDLNFFGQSGSSLGINNLRLYRNTLIEILYISYKLQNHIYNFPVSNT
;
A
#
# COMPACT_ATOMS: atom_id res chain seq x y z
N MET A 1 14.36 -18.31 15.39
CA MET A 1 15.58 -17.50 15.10
C MET A 1 16.08 -17.69 13.66
N LYS A 2 16.31 -18.92 13.16
CA LYS A 2 16.82 -19.19 11.80
C LYS A 2 16.01 -18.56 10.64
N ASN A 3 14.69 -18.53 10.73
CA ASN A 3 13.84 -17.93 9.68
C ASN A 3 13.97 -16.39 9.63
N ASN A 4 14.16 -15.72 10.78
CA ASN A 4 14.36 -14.25 10.81
C ASN A 4 15.69 -13.88 10.13
N GLU A 5 16.74 -14.67 10.33
CA GLU A 5 18.03 -14.42 9.69
C GLU A 5 17.92 -14.50 8.16
N LEU A 6 17.22 -15.52 7.65
CA LEU A 6 16.97 -15.66 6.21
C LEU A 6 16.13 -14.52 5.65
N TYR A 7 15.04 -14.13 6.35
CA TYR A 7 14.16 -13.04 5.90
C TYR A 7 14.90 -11.70 5.82
N PHE A 8 15.75 -11.39 6.81
CA PHE A 8 16.51 -10.13 6.86
C PHE A 8 17.89 -10.20 6.18
N SER A 9 18.24 -11.29 5.51
CA SER A 9 19.50 -11.44 4.77
C SER A 9 19.62 -10.46 3.61
N THR A 10 20.82 -9.91 3.40
CA THR A 10 21.14 -9.07 2.24
C THR A 10 21.42 -9.88 0.98
N ASP A 11 21.46 -11.22 1.07
CA ASP A 11 21.51 -12.12 -0.09
C ASP A 11 20.08 -12.49 -0.54
N PRO A 12 19.66 -12.15 -1.77
CA PRO A 12 18.41 -12.61 -2.37
C PRO A 12 18.15 -14.11 -2.27
N LYS A 13 19.20 -14.95 -2.33
CA LYS A 13 19.06 -16.41 -2.27
C LYS A 13 18.56 -16.89 -0.91
N ASP A 14 19.00 -16.23 0.17
CA ASP A 14 18.55 -16.54 1.52
C ASP A 14 17.09 -16.15 1.71
N ILE A 15 16.65 -15.03 1.13
CA ILE A 15 15.25 -14.62 1.17
C ILE A 15 14.37 -15.62 0.39
N ILE A 16 14.82 -16.11 -0.77
CA ILE A 16 14.12 -17.20 -1.48
C ILE A 16 14.05 -18.45 -0.60
N LYS A 17 15.17 -18.82 0.05
CA LYS A 17 15.23 -19.97 0.95
C LYS A 17 14.24 -19.83 2.11
N PHE A 18 14.10 -18.62 2.68
CA PHE A 18 13.08 -18.30 3.69
C PHE A 18 11.68 -18.71 3.23
N TYR A 19 11.24 -18.30 2.04
CA TYR A 19 9.91 -18.67 1.56
C TYR A 19 9.72 -20.18 1.36
N ASN A 20 10.80 -20.90 1.10
CA ASN A 20 10.79 -22.34 0.92
C ASN A 20 10.93 -23.14 2.22
N THR A 21 11.05 -22.49 3.40
CA THR A 21 11.08 -23.21 4.69
C THR A 21 9.71 -23.57 5.25
N PHE A 22 8.64 -22.95 4.74
CA PHE A 22 7.27 -23.21 5.16
C PHE A 22 6.66 -24.37 4.37
N ASP A 23 5.72 -25.11 4.95
CA ASP A 23 5.05 -26.22 4.27
C ASP A 23 3.82 -25.81 3.47
N ASN A 24 3.14 -24.76 3.91
CA ASN A 24 2.03 -24.11 3.24
C ASN A 24 2.05 -22.57 3.39
N ALA A 25 1.14 -21.88 2.70
CA ALA A 25 1.05 -20.42 2.75
C ALA A 25 0.55 -19.89 4.10
N GLU A 26 -0.29 -20.65 4.80
CA GLU A 26 -0.85 -20.26 6.10
C GLU A 26 0.26 -20.19 7.17
N GLU A 27 1.19 -21.15 7.19
CA GLU A 27 2.36 -21.11 8.06
C GLU A 27 3.25 -19.89 7.80
N LEU A 28 3.46 -19.52 6.53
CA LEU A 28 4.17 -18.29 6.18
C LEU A 28 3.45 -17.07 6.76
N PHE A 29 2.13 -16.96 6.57
CA PHE A 29 1.36 -15.81 7.06
C PHE A 29 1.27 -15.77 8.59
N ASN A 30 1.21 -16.93 9.25
CA ASN A 30 1.28 -17.02 10.71
C ASN A 30 2.63 -16.51 11.22
N PHE A 31 3.73 -16.96 10.61
CA PHE A 31 5.06 -16.43 10.92
C PHE A 31 5.13 -14.92 10.73
N LEU A 32 4.58 -14.40 9.63
CA LEU A 32 4.62 -12.96 9.35
C LEU A 32 3.80 -12.14 10.36
N ARG A 33 2.66 -12.69 10.79
CA ARG A 33 1.79 -12.09 11.81
C ARG A 33 2.47 -12.00 13.18
N ASP A 34 3.22 -13.04 13.53
CA ASP A 34 3.89 -13.19 14.82
C ASP A 34 5.28 -12.53 14.84
N MET A 35 5.72 -11.91 13.74
CA MET A 35 6.97 -11.18 13.73
C MET A 35 6.95 -10.05 14.77
N PRO A 36 8.09 -9.81 15.46
CA PRO A 36 8.24 -8.65 16.32
C PRO A 36 7.92 -7.37 15.56
N LYS A 37 7.46 -6.35 16.28
CA LYS A 37 7.17 -5.02 15.75
C LYS A 37 8.01 -4.02 16.52
N GLU A 38 8.64 -3.09 15.82
CA GLU A 38 9.34 -1.99 16.48
C GLU A 38 8.35 -1.13 17.26
N SER A 39 8.82 -0.54 18.37
CA SER A 39 8.01 0.43 19.11
C SER A 39 7.67 1.63 18.22
N VAL A 40 6.45 2.15 18.36
CA VAL A 40 6.00 3.36 17.67
C VAL A 40 5.86 4.47 18.70
N LYS A 41 6.51 5.60 18.46
CA LYS A 41 6.34 6.81 19.26
C LYS A 41 5.38 7.76 18.54
N THR A 42 4.25 8.06 19.16
CA THR A 42 3.31 9.06 18.65
C THR A 42 3.66 10.46 19.14
N THR A 43 3.78 11.42 18.22
CA THR A 43 3.92 12.85 18.56
C THR A 43 2.76 13.61 17.93
N ILE A 44 2.03 14.37 18.74
CA ILE A 44 0.85 15.14 18.30
C ILE A 44 1.18 16.62 18.31
N LEU A 45 1.08 17.27 17.15
CA LEU A 45 1.17 18.72 17.00
C LEU A 45 -0.26 19.24 16.78
N ARG A 46 -0.87 19.81 17.83
CA ARG A 46 -2.29 20.19 17.81
C ARG A 46 -2.53 21.56 17.21
N ASN A 47 -3.50 21.64 16.30
CA ASN A 47 -4.13 22.86 15.80
C ASN A 47 -5.62 22.59 15.58
N ASP A 48 -6.07 22.48 14.32
CA ASP A 48 -7.44 22.09 13.98
C ASP A 48 -7.63 20.56 14.04
N ASP A 49 -8.56 20.13 14.90
CA ASP A 49 -8.87 18.72 15.14
C ASP A 49 -9.98 18.17 14.21
N ASP A 50 -10.67 18.99 13.39
CA ASP A 50 -11.67 18.49 12.42
C ASP A 50 -11.04 17.55 11.38
N ILE A 51 -9.79 17.85 11.00
CA ILE A 51 -8.98 17.06 10.06
C ILE A 51 -7.64 16.79 10.71
N VAL A 52 -7.41 15.53 11.07
CA VAL A 52 -6.14 15.09 11.66
C VAL A 52 -5.31 14.39 10.61
N LEU A 53 -4.05 14.81 10.44
CA LEU A 53 -3.10 14.13 9.58
C LEU A 53 -2.40 13.02 10.35
N VAL A 54 -2.28 11.84 9.76
CA VAL A 54 -1.47 10.73 10.26
C VAL A 54 -0.29 10.54 9.31
N VAL A 55 0.91 10.72 9.85
CA VAL A 55 2.15 10.72 9.08
C VAL A 55 3.12 9.71 9.68
N PRO A 56 3.37 8.55 9.03
CA PRO A 56 4.41 7.63 9.45
C PRO A 56 5.77 8.23 9.07
N THR A 57 6.75 8.16 9.97
CA THR A 57 8.10 8.63 9.66
C THR A 57 9.17 7.86 10.45
N ALA A 58 10.39 7.83 9.95
CA ALA A 58 11.53 7.28 10.68
C ALA A 58 12.14 8.28 11.67
N ASP A 59 11.92 9.59 11.46
CA ASP A 59 12.42 10.68 12.30
C ASP A 59 11.62 11.97 12.04
N ILE A 60 10.93 12.48 13.06
CA ILE A 60 10.17 13.73 13.00
C ILE A 60 11.05 14.96 12.72
N ASN A 61 12.37 14.89 12.98
CA ASN A 61 13.30 15.99 12.77
C ASN A 61 13.93 16.00 11.38
N ASN A 62 13.62 15.02 10.54
CA ASN A 62 14.14 14.95 9.18
C ASN A 62 13.56 16.08 8.30
N THR A 63 14.16 16.29 7.12
CA THR A 63 13.78 17.36 6.20
C THR A 63 12.33 17.23 5.70
N ASN A 64 11.85 16.01 5.49
CA ASN A 64 10.51 15.73 4.98
C ASN A 64 9.44 16.02 6.05
N SER A 65 9.61 15.50 7.27
CA SER A 65 8.76 15.79 8.43
C SER A 65 8.69 17.29 8.73
N LYS A 66 9.82 18.02 8.67
CA LYS A 66 9.82 19.49 8.81
C LYS A 66 9.02 20.20 7.71
N LYS A 67 9.10 19.72 6.47
CA LYS A 67 8.28 20.25 5.36
C LYS A 67 6.79 19.98 5.61
N ILE A 68 6.42 18.78 6.05
CA ILE A 68 5.04 18.43 6.43
C ILE A 68 4.51 19.39 7.50
N ILE A 69 5.28 19.63 8.57
CA ILE A 69 4.90 20.57 9.63
C ILE A 69 4.62 21.97 9.05
N ASN A 70 5.50 22.46 8.17
CA ASN A 70 5.32 23.78 7.56
C ASN A 70 4.15 23.84 6.59
N THR A 71 3.93 22.79 5.78
CA THR A 71 2.83 22.69 4.83
C THR A 71 1.50 22.62 5.56
N TYR A 72 1.38 21.80 6.60
CA TYR A 72 0.11 21.55 7.29
C TYR A 72 0.04 22.21 8.67
N LYS A 73 0.72 23.35 8.85
CA LYS A 73 0.84 24.06 10.13
C LYS A 73 -0.49 24.45 10.78
N ASP A 74 -1.57 24.55 10.01
CA ASP A 74 -2.91 24.93 10.47
C ASP A 74 -3.81 23.72 10.79
N TYR A 75 -3.24 22.51 10.75
CA TYR A 75 -3.91 21.24 11.01
C TYR A 75 -3.26 20.50 12.17
N THR A 76 -4.02 19.65 12.84
CA THR A 76 -3.44 18.72 13.80
C THR A 76 -2.70 17.61 13.05
N ILE A 77 -1.45 17.34 13.46
CA ILE A 77 -0.58 16.32 12.86
C ILE A 77 -0.20 15.30 13.93
N VAL A 78 -0.46 14.02 13.64
CA VAL A 78 -0.02 12.87 14.42
C VAL A 78 1.12 12.19 13.66
N PHE A 79 2.33 12.36 14.14
CA PHE A 79 3.49 11.60 13.66
C PHE A 79 3.54 10.25 14.37
N ALA A 80 3.62 9.17 13.59
CA ALA A 80 3.92 7.83 14.08
C ALA A 80 5.38 7.50 13.75
N GLU A 81 6.28 7.77 14.71
CA GLU A 81 7.72 7.60 14.53
C GLU A 81 8.14 6.16 14.85
N SER A 82 8.69 5.46 13.86
CA SER A 82 9.22 4.11 14.04
C SER A 82 10.35 3.82 13.05
N ARG A 83 11.36 3.07 13.52
CA ARG A 83 12.54 2.67 12.75
C ARG A 83 13.11 1.38 13.31
N GLY A 84 13.82 0.63 12.49
CA GLY A 84 14.55 -0.55 12.93
C GLY A 84 14.39 -1.73 11.99
N LYS A 85 14.92 -2.88 12.43
CA LYS A 85 14.92 -4.12 11.65
C LYS A 85 13.51 -4.63 11.45
N TYR A 86 12.67 -4.51 12.47
CA TYR A 86 11.28 -4.98 12.45
C TYR A 86 10.27 -3.87 12.14
N PHE A 87 10.73 -2.80 11.46
CA PHE A 87 9.86 -1.70 11.07
C PHE A 87 8.67 -2.24 10.26
N ASN A 88 7.47 -1.84 10.66
CA ASN A 88 6.23 -2.23 10.03
C ASN A 88 5.38 -0.96 9.83
N PHE A 89 5.17 -0.61 8.56
CA PHE A 89 4.41 0.55 8.14
C PHE A 89 2.95 0.45 8.58
N SER A 90 2.30 -0.69 8.33
CA SER A 90 0.91 -0.95 8.75
C SER A 90 0.74 -0.77 10.25
N HIS A 91 1.67 -1.28 11.05
CA HIS A 91 1.65 -1.12 12.50
C HIS A 91 1.79 0.34 12.92
N SER A 92 2.76 1.05 12.33
CA SER A 92 2.97 2.48 12.59
C SER A 92 1.74 3.32 12.23
N MET A 93 1.13 3.02 11.08
CA MET A 93 -0.11 3.66 10.63
C MET A 93 -1.28 3.38 11.57
N ASN A 94 -1.46 2.12 12.01
CA ASN A 94 -2.54 1.75 12.94
C ASN A 94 -2.42 2.51 14.27
N ILE A 95 -1.21 2.57 14.85
CA ILE A 95 -0.96 3.31 16.08
C ILE A 95 -1.19 4.82 15.89
N GLY A 96 -0.77 5.38 14.75
CA GLY A 96 -1.04 6.78 14.40
C GLY A 96 -2.54 7.08 14.21
N ILE A 97 -3.28 6.16 13.57
CA ILE A 97 -4.73 6.25 13.40
C ILE A 97 -5.44 6.19 14.75
N GLU A 98 -5.05 5.29 15.65
CA GLU A 98 -5.62 5.20 17.00
C GLU A 98 -5.43 6.51 17.79
N ALA A 99 -4.22 7.06 17.74
CA ALA A 99 -3.93 8.36 18.34
C ALA A 99 -4.76 9.49 17.70
N ALA A 100 -4.95 9.47 16.38
CA ALA A 100 -5.81 10.44 15.69
C ALA A 100 -7.29 10.30 16.08
N ILE A 101 -7.83 9.08 16.13
CA ILE A 101 -9.23 8.80 16.52
C ILE A 101 -9.50 9.31 17.95
N SER A 102 -8.52 9.24 18.85
CA SER A 102 -8.67 9.75 20.23
C SER A 102 -8.92 11.26 20.31
N LEU A 103 -8.65 12.00 19.23
CA LEU A 103 -8.93 13.43 19.10
C LEU A 103 -10.36 13.71 18.57
N ASN A 104 -11.13 12.65 18.29
CA ASN A 104 -12.48 12.71 17.73
C ASN A 104 -12.60 13.55 16.43
N PRO A 105 -11.72 13.35 15.43
CA PRO A 105 -11.79 14.13 14.19
C PRO A 105 -12.97 13.70 13.33
N LYS A 106 -13.41 14.60 12.43
CA LYS A 106 -14.36 14.21 11.37
C LYS A 106 -13.64 13.42 10.27
N TRP A 107 -12.44 13.87 9.91
CA TRP A 107 -11.64 13.31 8.83
C TRP A 107 -10.23 12.99 9.32
N ILE A 108 -9.69 11.88 8.83
CA ILE A 108 -8.28 11.53 9.00
C ILE A 108 -7.63 11.51 7.63
N MET A 109 -6.57 12.30 7.49
CA MET A 109 -5.74 12.32 6.29
C MET A 109 -4.54 11.40 6.50
N LEU A 110 -4.49 10.28 5.77
CA LEU A 110 -3.34 9.39 5.75
C LEU A 110 -2.37 9.90 4.69
N THR A 111 -1.11 10.12 5.04
CA THR A 111 -0.11 10.59 4.07
C THR A 111 1.29 10.10 4.42
N ASN A 112 2.07 9.74 3.42
CA ASN A 112 3.52 9.54 3.61
C ASN A 112 4.21 10.87 3.94
N ASP A 113 5.40 10.77 4.56
CA ASP A 113 6.18 11.95 4.95
C ASP A 113 6.77 12.75 3.78
N ASP A 114 6.74 12.19 2.57
CA ASP A 114 7.24 12.81 1.34
C ASP A 114 6.14 13.40 0.44
N ILE A 115 4.88 13.43 0.89
CA ILE A 115 3.71 13.95 0.14
C ILE A 115 3.18 15.26 0.72
N TYR A 116 3.00 16.26 -0.15
CA TYR A 116 2.54 17.60 0.23
C TYR A 116 1.49 18.14 -0.74
N ILE A 117 0.55 18.91 -0.22
CA ILE A 117 -0.50 19.58 -1.00
C ILE A 117 -0.07 21.01 -1.37
N GLN A 118 -0.46 21.48 -2.56
CA GLN A 118 -0.15 22.86 -3.00
C GLN A 118 -0.75 23.92 -2.07
N THR A 119 -2.03 23.74 -1.74
CA THR A 119 -2.82 24.72 -1.00
C THR A 119 -3.58 23.98 0.09
N PRO A 120 -3.01 23.85 1.29
CA PRO A 120 -3.67 23.17 2.40
C PRO A 120 -4.98 23.84 2.81
N ALA A 121 -5.06 25.18 2.74
CA ALA A 121 -6.22 25.95 3.20
C ALA A 121 -7.54 25.59 2.49
N ILE A 122 -7.50 25.14 1.23
CA ILE A 122 -8.72 24.77 0.48
C ILE A 122 -9.32 23.43 0.90
N LEU A 123 -8.61 22.65 1.73
CA LEU A 123 -9.02 21.30 2.09
C LEU A 123 -10.34 21.30 2.88
N LYS A 124 -10.45 22.14 3.92
CA LYS A 124 -11.66 22.28 4.74
C LYS A 124 -12.89 22.63 3.90
N GLU A 125 -12.74 23.63 3.03
CA GLU A 125 -13.85 24.10 2.19
C GLU A 125 -14.29 23.08 1.15
N LYS A 126 -13.35 22.28 0.62
CA LYS A 126 -13.73 21.15 -0.26
C LYS A 126 -14.42 20.04 0.53
N LEU A 127 -13.92 19.68 1.71
CA LEU A 127 -14.47 18.59 2.53
C LEU A 127 -15.88 18.87 3.04
N LYS A 128 -16.29 20.14 3.16
CA LYS A 128 -17.68 20.51 3.50
C LYS A 128 -18.69 20.19 2.39
N LYS A 129 -18.25 19.99 1.14
CA LYS A 129 -19.10 19.82 -0.04
C LYS A 129 -19.08 18.39 -0.60
N ILE A 130 -18.38 17.48 0.08
CA ILE A 130 -18.18 16.10 -0.37
C ILE A 130 -18.96 15.20 0.58
N ASP A 131 -19.87 14.40 0.02
CA ASP A 131 -20.70 13.45 0.77
C ASP A 131 -20.03 12.07 0.84
N GLU A 132 -19.11 11.79 -0.08
CA GLU A 132 -18.37 10.54 -0.18
C GLU A 132 -17.53 10.24 1.05
N ASP A 133 -17.21 8.96 1.23
CA ASP A 133 -16.56 8.43 2.43
C ASP A 133 -15.04 8.61 2.43
N ILE A 134 -14.45 8.52 1.24
CA ILE A 134 -13.02 8.46 1.01
C ILE A 134 -12.67 9.40 -0.13
N ILE A 135 -11.68 10.26 0.09
CA ILE A 135 -11.19 11.19 -0.91
C ILE A 135 -9.74 10.85 -1.24
N ILE A 136 -9.45 10.85 -2.53
CA ILE A 136 -8.21 10.35 -3.09
C ILE A 136 -7.80 11.26 -4.24
N PRO A 137 -6.53 11.65 -4.38
CA PRO A 137 -6.12 12.45 -5.52
C PRO A 137 -6.23 11.63 -6.80
N LYS A 138 -6.72 12.24 -7.90
CA LYS A 138 -6.69 11.57 -9.20
C LYS A 138 -5.27 11.26 -9.66
N LYS A 139 -4.35 12.18 -9.36
CA LYS A 139 -2.94 12.11 -9.74
C LYS A 139 -2.07 12.75 -8.67
N ILE A 140 -0.86 12.25 -8.52
CA ILE A 140 0.18 12.86 -7.69
C ILE A 140 1.34 13.27 -8.59
N GLN A 141 1.77 14.52 -8.45
CA GLN A 141 2.89 15.06 -9.22
C GLN A 141 4.21 14.74 -8.54
N TYR A 142 5.02 13.93 -9.19
CA TYR A 142 6.43 13.77 -8.88
C TYR A 142 7.26 14.64 -9.84
N LYS A 143 8.54 14.85 -9.51
CA LYS A 143 9.47 15.76 -10.20
C LYS A 143 9.27 15.84 -11.72
N ASP A 144 9.17 14.68 -12.39
CA ASP A 144 9.07 14.59 -13.84
C ASP A 144 7.87 13.77 -14.34
N ASN A 145 6.95 13.32 -13.46
CA ASN A 145 5.86 12.41 -13.84
C ASN A 145 4.63 12.56 -12.95
N TYR A 146 3.46 12.19 -13.49
CA TYR A 146 2.24 12.00 -12.71
C TYR A 146 1.98 10.52 -12.48
N VAL A 147 1.59 10.15 -11.27
CA VAL A 147 1.17 8.79 -10.93
C VAL A 147 -0.34 8.78 -10.67
N SER A 148 -1.06 7.96 -11.43
CA SER A 148 -2.48 7.66 -11.17
C SER A 148 -2.62 6.82 -9.91
N THR A 149 -3.62 7.12 -9.09
CA THR A 149 -3.97 6.32 -7.90
C THR A 149 -4.95 5.19 -8.22
N GLY A 150 -5.55 5.18 -9.42
CA GLY A 150 -6.46 4.13 -9.86
C GLY A 150 -5.70 2.89 -10.38
N THR A 151 -6.05 1.73 -9.84
CA THR A 151 -5.48 0.42 -10.20
C THR A 151 -6.57 -0.50 -10.72
N ASN A 152 -6.35 -1.11 -11.89
CA ASN A 152 -7.26 -2.09 -12.48
C ASN A 152 -6.88 -3.51 -12.04
N ILE A 153 -7.88 -4.27 -11.58
CA ILE A 153 -7.74 -5.68 -11.22
C ILE A 153 -8.36 -6.55 -12.31
N TYR A 154 -7.58 -7.53 -12.79
CA TYR A 154 -7.99 -8.43 -13.86
C TYR A 154 -7.96 -9.89 -13.44
N LYS A 155 -8.97 -10.65 -13.88
CA LYS A 155 -8.97 -12.11 -13.84
C LYS A 155 -8.06 -12.64 -14.94
N SER A 156 -7.07 -13.43 -14.56
CA SER A 156 -6.14 -14.05 -15.52
C SER A 156 -6.83 -15.14 -16.34
N SER A 157 -6.52 -15.20 -17.64
CA SER A 157 -6.89 -16.35 -18.49
C SER A 157 -5.81 -17.43 -18.44
N THR A 158 -6.17 -18.68 -18.72
CA THR A 158 -5.19 -19.80 -18.82
C THR A 158 -4.13 -19.56 -19.90
N LEU A 159 -4.46 -18.83 -20.97
CA LEU A 159 -3.52 -18.45 -22.05
C LEU A 159 -2.45 -17.45 -21.59
N ILE A 160 -2.76 -16.55 -20.65
CA ILE A 160 -1.77 -15.64 -20.05
C ILE A 160 -0.62 -16.43 -19.44
N ASN A 161 -0.92 -17.49 -18.68
CA ASN A 161 0.14 -18.27 -18.01
C ASN A 161 1.13 -18.87 -19.03
N SER A 162 0.65 -19.26 -20.20
CA SER A 162 1.47 -19.80 -21.30
C SER A 162 2.25 -18.71 -22.04
N VAL A 163 1.63 -17.56 -22.32
CA VAL A 163 2.30 -16.43 -23.02
C VAL A 163 3.39 -15.81 -22.15
N TYR A 164 3.14 -15.69 -20.84
CA TYR A 164 4.19 -15.31 -19.90
C TYR A 164 5.29 -16.38 -19.93
N LYS A 165 4.98 -17.68 -19.77
CA LYS A 165 5.97 -18.79 -19.86
C LYS A 165 6.95 -18.68 -21.04
N VAL A 166 6.46 -18.38 -22.24
CA VAL A 166 7.27 -18.28 -23.47
C VAL A 166 8.08 -16.99 -23.55
N ARG A 167 7.50 -15.85 -23.16
CA ARG A 167 8.16 -14.52 -23.25
C ARG A 167 9.18 -14.25 -22.13
N LEU A 168 9.14 -15.05 -21.06
CA LEU A 168 10.14 -15.09 -19.97
C LEU A 168 11.58 -15.34 -20.47
N MET A 169 11.77 -15.85 -21.69
CA MET A 169 13.10 -16.08 -22.29
C MET A 169 13.75 -14.82 -22.89
N SER A 170 13.06 -13.68 -22.90
CA SER A 170 13.56 -12.44 -23.52
C SER A 170 14.10 -11.44 -22.49
N LYS A 171 15.28 -10.84 -22.75
CA LYS A 171 16.01 -9.93 -21.83
C LYS A 171 15.38 -8.53 -21.63
N LEU A 172 14.25 -8.23 -22.26
CA LEU A 172 13.70 -6.87 -22.38
C LEU A 172 12.67 -6.47 -21.31
N PHE A 173 12.49 -7.27 -20.25
CA PHE A 173 11.36 -7.08 -19.31
C PHE A 173 11.67 -6.18 -18.09
N PRO A 174 10.75 -5.28 -17.70
CA PRO A 174 10.93 -4.35 -16.57
C PRO A 174 10.92 -5.04 -15.19
N ILE A 175 11.53 -4.39 -14.18
CA ILE A 175 11.88 -4.94 -12.86
C ILE A 175 10.68 -5.49 -12.05
N HIS A 176 9.49 -4.89 -12.15
CA HIS A 176 8.29 -5.36 -11.46
C HIS A 176 7.83 -6.75 -11.95
N LEU A 177 8.17 -7.12 -13.19
CA LEU A 177 7.90 -8.44 -13.73
C LEU A 177 8.97 -9.47 -13.31
N LYS A 178 10.19 -9.05 -12.91
CA LYS A 178 11.19 -9.94 -12.28
C LYS A 178 10.72 -10.51 -10.94
N GLY A 179 9.88 -9.78 -10.20
CA GLY A 179 9.23 -10.26 -8.98
C GLY A 179 8.45 -11.54 -9.22
N ARG A 180 7.73 -11.60 -10.35
CA ARG A 180 6.97 -12.78 -10.78
C ARG A 180 7.85 -13.97 -11.19
N PHE A 181 9.09 -13.76 -11.61
CA PHE A 181 10.04 -14.85 -11.85
C PHE A 181 10.59 -15.43 -10.55
N ILE A 182 10.90 -14.59 -9.58
CA ILE A 182 11.34 -15.02 -8.26
C ILE A 182 10.25 -15.89 -7.62
N CYS A 183 8.99 -15.54 -7.85
CA CYS A 183 7.87 -16.36 -7.41
C CYS A 183 7.93 -17.79 -7.97
N ASN A 184 8.43 -18.03 -9.20
CA ASN A 184 8.55 -19.38 -9.77
C ASN A 184 9.49 -20.29 -8.95
N SER A 185 10.46 -19.69 -8.26
CA SER A 185 11.37 -20.42 -7.36
C SER A 185 10.80 -20.66 -5.97
N ILE A 186 9.56 -20.22 -5.71
CA ILE A 186 8.86 -20.39 -4.44
C ILE A 186 7.80 -21.48 -4.61
N LYS A 187 7.76 -22.43 -3.65
CA LYS A 187 6.84 -23.59 -3.60
C LYS A 187 5.37 -23.23 -3.89
N TYR A 188 4.96 -21.99 -3.62
CA TYR A 188 3.58 -21.51 -3.69
C TYR A 188 3.18 -20.80 -4.99
N TYR A 189 4.07 -20.72 -5.98
CA TYR A 189 3.83 -20.03 -7.26
C TYR A 189 2.48 -20.34 -7.91
N LYS A 190 2.06 -21.61 -7.87
CA LYS A 190 0.84 -22.11 -8.52
C LYS A 190 -0.44 -21.43 -8.03
N TYR A 191 -0.43 -20.89 -6.81
CA TYR A 191 -1.58 -20.18 -6.23
C TYR A 191 -1.67 -18.71 -6.70
N MET A 192 -0.67 -18.16 -7.38
CA MET A 192 -0.58 -16.72 -7.63
C MET A 192 -1.36 -16.25 -8.87
N PHE A 193 -1.60 -17.13 -9.85
CA PHE A 193 -2.04 -16.73 -11.19
C PHE A 193 -3.55 -16.78 -11.44
N LYS A 194 -4.37 -17.10 -10.45
CA LYS A 194 -5.82 -17.22 -10.70
C LYS A 194 -6.53 -15.85 -10.77
N TYR A 195 -6.01 -14.80 -10.12
CA TYR A 195 -6.79 -13.57 -9.90
C TYR A 195 -6.07 -12.22 -10.04
N LEU A 196 -4.74 -12.15 -10.24
CA LEU A 196 -4.05 -10.87 -10.08
C LEU A 196 -3.10 -10.51 -11.24
N ASN A 197 -3.66 -9.79 -12.20
CA ASN A 197 -2.90 -8.86 -13.02
C ASN A 197 -3.26 -7.44 -12.56
N ILE A 198 -2.27 -6.73 -12.00
CA ILE A 198 -2.38 -5.32 -11.60
C ILE A 198 -1.76 -4.51 -12.74
N ASP A 199 -2.57 -3.66 -13.37
CA ASP A 199 -2.06 -2.71 -14.36
C ASP A 199 -1.45 -1.52 -13.63
N ILE A 200 -0.13 -1.48 -13.58
CA ILE A 200 0.61 -0.25 -13.27
C ILE A 200 0.67 0.50 -14.60
N ASP A 201 -0.02 1.64 -14.68
CA ASP A 201 -0.31 2.45 -15.87
C ASP A 201 0.96 2.78 -16.67
N SER A 202 1.40 1.83 -17.49
CA SER A 202 2.40 2.02 -18.53
C SER A 202 1.75 1.62 -19.84
N SER A 203 1.90 2.46 -20.86
CA SER A 203 1.36 2.23 -22.21
C SER A 203 1.75 0.87 -22.80
N LEU A 204 2.86 0.30 -22.36
CA LEU A 204 3.30 -1.05 -22.70
C LEU A 204 2.40 -2.14 -22.08
N ASN A 205 1.96 -1.98 -20.83
CA ASN A 205 1.17 -2.98 -20.13
C ASN A 205 -0.23 -3.19 -20.75
N LYS A 206 -0.82 -2.13 -21.33
CA LYS A 206 -2.13 -2.19 -22.02
C LYS A 206 -2.15 -3.13 -23.24
N LEU A 207 -1.02 -3.32 -23.91
CA LEU A 207 -0.90 -4.24 -25.06
C LEU A 207 -0.81 -5.72 -24.67
N PHE A 208 -0.56 -6.04 -23.40
CA PHE A 208 -0.20 -7.40 -22.97
C PHE A 208 -1.18 -8.04 -21.99
N PHE A 209 -2.24 -7.35 -21.58
CA PHE A 209 -3.27 -7.92 -20.71
C PHE A 209 -4.36 -8.65 -21.50
N ILE A 210 -4.28 -9.98 -21.52
CA ILE A 210 -5.32 -10.89 -22.03
C ILE A 210 -6.15 -11.43 -20.85
N GLY A 211 -6.94 -10.57 -20.21
CA GLY A 211 -7.74 -10.92 -19.04
C GLY A 211 -9.02 -10.09 -18.93
N THR A 212 -10.00 -10.59 -18.20
CA THR A 212 -11.26 -9.86 -17.96
C THR A 212 -11.06 -8.90 -16.81
N LYS A 213 -11.24 -7.59 -17.05
CA LYS A 213 -11.24 -6.58 -15.97
C LYS A 213 -12.37 -6.92 -15.00
N ILE A 214 -12.04 -7.10 -13.72
CA ILE A 214 -13.04 -7.37 -12.67
C ILE A 214 -13.56 -6.03 -12.14
N PHE A 215 -12.65 -5.16 -11.68
CA PHE A 215 -12.99 -3.82 -11.20
C PHE A 215 -11.76 -2.91 -11.16
N THR A 216 -12.00 -1.62 -10.96
CA THR A 216 -10.96 -0.64 -10.60
C THR A 216 -11.02 -0.37 -9.11
N VAL A 217 -9.88 -0.38 -8.44
CA VAL A 217 -9.72 0.03 -7.06
C VAL A 217 -8.84 1.28 -7.03
N TYR A 218 -9.15 2.23 -6.15
CA TYR A 218 -8.29 3.38 -5.95
C TYR A 218 -7.41 3.15 -4.73
N ASN A 219 -6.11 3.36 -4.90
CA ASN A 219 -5.16 3.25 -3.81
C ASN A 219 -5.33 4.43 -2.84
N ILE A 220 -5.42 4.12 -1.55
CA ILE A 220 -5.53 5.10 -0.46
C ILE A 220 -4.16 5.69 -0.06
N GLN A 221 -3.06 5.15 -0.59
CA GLN A 221 -1.71 5.68 -0.42
C GLN A 221 -1.14 6.12 -1.78
N PRO A 222 -0.15 7.04 -1.78
CA PRO A 222 0.58 7.59 -0.63
C PRO A 222 -0.16 8.74 0.09
N VAL A 223 -1.38 9.07 -0.32
CA VAL A 223 -2.25 10.01 0.39
C VAL A 223 -3.74 9.73 0.17
N SER A 224 -4.54 9.84 1.22
CA SER A 224 -6.01 9.83 1.20
C SER A 224 -6.59 10.60 2.38
N ILE A 225 -7.87 10.96 2.28
CA ILE A 225 -8.64 11.58 3.37
C ILE A 225 -9.88 10.75 3.58
N ILE A 226 -10.05 10.20 4.77
CA ILE A 226 -11.04 9.17 5.09
C ILE A 226 -11.87 9.62 6.29
N LYS A 227 -13.19 9.42 6.29
CA LYS A 227 -14.03 9.67 7.46
C LYS A 227 -13.50 8.86 8.66
N ALA A 228 -13.34 9.51 9.82
CA ALA A 228 -12.69 8.87 10.97
C ALA A 228 -13.42 7.59 11.45
N SER A 229 -14.75 7.57 11.36
CA SER A 229 -15.60 6.42 11.71
C SER A 229 -15.33 5.15 10.90
N ILE A 230 -14.70 5.28 9.73
CA ILE A 230 -14.32 4.14 8.89
C ILE A 230 -13.05 3.51 9.42
N LEU A 231 -12.04 4.33 9.77
CA LEU A 231 -10.74 3.85 10.23
C LEU A 231 -10.78 3.27 11.65
N ASP A 232 -11.82 3.59 12.43
CA ASP A 232 -12.13 2.90 13.69
C ASP A 232 -12.39 1.40 13.47
N LYS A 233 -12.99 1.04 12.33
CA LYS A 233 -13.34 -0.34 11.97
C LYS A 233 -12.36 -1.00 11.00
N TYR A 234 -11.75 -0.21 10.13
CA TYR A 234 -10.89 -0.70 9.04
C TYR A 234 -9.45 -0.23 9.25
N LYS A 235 -8.65 -1.11 9.84
CA LYS A 235 -7.21 -0.92 10.07
C LYS A 235 -6.37 -1.52 8.94
N PHE A 236 -5.10 -1.14 8.83
CA PHE A 236 -4.14 -1.82 7.95
C PHE A 236 -3.86 -3.24 8.48
N ASP A 237 -3.70 -4.20 7.57
CA ASP A 237 -3.32 -5.58 7.95
C ASP A 237 -1.80 -5.65 8.14
N GLU A 238 -1.37 -5.90 9.37
CA GLU A 238 0.04 -5.84 9.77
C GLU A 238 0.90 -7.00 9.23
N ILE A 239 0.32 -8.01 8.57
CA ILE A 239 1.11 -8.99 7.80
C ILE A 239 1.87 -8.28 6.67
N PHE A 240 1.28 -7.23 6.09
CA PHE A 240 1.98 -6.37 5.15
C PHE A 240 2.88 -5.41 5.92
N GLN A 241 4.20 -5.65 5.84
CA GLN A 241 5.16 -4.81 6.55
C GLN A 241 5.41 -3.46 5.86
N ASN A 242 5.57 -3.43 4.53
CA ASN A 242 5.91 -2.23 3.76
C ASN A 242 5.73 -2.47 2.25
N GLY A 243 4.50 -2.67 1.83
CA GLY A 243 4.04 -2.95 0.47
C GLY A 243 2.80 -3.84 0.49
N GLY A 244 1.74 -3.40 -0.21
CA GLY A 244 0.49 -4.14 -0.39
C GLY A 244 -0.59 -3.85 0.67
N GLU A 245 -0.22 -3.25 1.80
CA GLU A 245 -1.16 -2.89 2.87
C GLU A 245 -2.23 -1.87 2.44
N ASP A 246 -1.81 -0.95 1.59
CA ASP A 246 -2.61 0.13 1.04
C ASP A 246 -3.62 -0.41 0.04
N LEU A 247 -3.17 -1.29 -0.87
CA LEU A 247 -4.02 -2.02 -1.79
C LEU A 247 -5.00 -2.93 -1.05
N ASP A 248 -4.56 -3.66 -0.02
CA ASP A 248 -5.43 -4.50 0.80
C ASP A 248 -6.54 -3.69 1.49
N LEU A 249 -6.18 -2.57 2.13
CA LEU A 249 -7.16 -1.72 2.78
C LEU A 249 -8.12 -1.10 1.75
N SER A 250 -7.61 -0.62 0.60
CA SER A 250 -8.45 -0.15 -0.51
C SER A 250 -9.45 -1.23 -1.00
N LEU A 251 -9.00 -2.48 -1.14
CA LEU A 251 -9.86 -3.59 -1.55
C LEU A 251 -10.94 -3.88 -0.51
N ARG A 252 -10.60 -3.90 0.78
CA ARG A 252 -11.57 -4.08 1.88
C ARG A 252 -12.58 -2.95 1.94
N LEU A 253 -12.15 -1.70 1.81
CA LEU A 253 -13.04 -0.54 1.82
C LEU A 253 -14.00 -0.57 0.64
N LYS A 254 -13.51 -0.92 -0.56
CA LYS A 254 -14.36 -1.10 -1.74
C LYS A 254 -15.35 -2.25 -1.57
N ALA A 255 -14.91 -3.39 -1.04
CA ALA A 255 -15.77 -4.54 -0.79
C ALA A 255 -16.86 -4.23 0.25
N ALA A 256 -16.54 -3.40 1.24
CA ALA A 256 -17.49 -2.91 2.24
C ALA A 256 -18.52 -1.89 1.70
N GLY A 257 -18.40 -1.47 0.44
CA GLY A 257 -19.35 -0.56 -0.20
C GLY A 257 -19.09 0.94 0.06
N PHE A 258 -17.94 1.32 0.62
CA PHE A 258 -17.61 2.73 0.81
C PHE A 258 -17.41 3.46 -0.51
N THR A 259 -17.82 4.72 -0.52
CA THR A 259 -17.74 5.58 -1.71
C THR A 259 -16.40 6.30 -1.80
N PHE A 260 -15.84 6.38 -3.01
CA PHE A 260 -14.57 7.04 -3.29
C PHE A 260 -14.80 8.26 -4.17
N TYR A 261 -14.21 9.40 -3.80
CA TYR A 261 -14.23 10.64 -4.55
C TYR A 261 -12.82 11.00 -5.07
N PRO A 262 -12.57 10.82 -6.38
CA PRO A 262 -11.33 11.26 -7.02
C PRO A 262 -11.29 12.80 -7.11
N THR A 263 -10.38 13.42 -6.37
CA THR A 263 -10.26 14.89 -6.30
C THR A 263 -9.16 15.44 -7.21
N ASP A 264 -9.39 16.63 -7.75
CA ASP A 264 -8.42 17.43 -8.52
C ASP A 264 -7.53 18.30 -7.61
N LEU A 265 -7.38 17.94 -6.33
CA LEU A 265 -6.39 18.56 -5.45
C LEU A 265 -4.97 18.19 -5.91
N ASN A 266 -4.11 19.19 -5.99
CA ASN A 266 -2.72 19.01 -6.41
C ASN A 266 -1.86 18.56 -5.23
N PHE A 267 -1.49 17.28 -5.26
CA PHE A 267 -0.50 16.69 -4.38
C PHE A 267 0.80 16.48 -5.12
N PHE A 268 1.89 16.67 -4.40
CA PHE A 268 3.25 16.51 -4.89
C PHE A 268 3.99 15.49 -4.03
N GLY A 269 4.90 14.74 -4.64
CA GLY A 269 5.75 13.79 -3.94
C GLY A 269 7.22 13.90 -4.33
N GLN A 270 8.12 13.50 -3.41
CA GLN A 270 9.55 13.34 -3.68
C GLN A 270 9.88 11.86 -3.98
N SER A 271 9.78 11.46 -5.26
CA SER A 271 9.88 10.06 -5.69
C SER A 271 11.18 9.40 -5.23
N GLY A 272 11.06 8.23 -4.59
CA GLY A 272 12.19 7.33 -4.30
C GLY A 272 13.12 7.75 -3.15
N SER A 273 12.76 8.79 -2.39
CA SER A 273 13.66 9.38 -1.39
C SER A 273 13.80 8.57 -0.08
N SER A 274 12.78 7.82 0.34
CA SER A 274 12.77 7.23 1.70
C SER A 274 13.18 5.74 1.80
N LEU A 275 12.96 4.92 0.76
CA LEU A 275 13.04 3.44 0.89
C LEU A 275 13.88 2.72 -0.18
N GLY A 276 14.37 3.42 -1.20
CA GLY A 276 15.16 2.84 -2.30
C GLY A 276 14.39 1.85 -3.21
N ILE A 277 14.99 1.54 -4.36
CA ILE A 277 14.47 0.60 -5.38
C ILE A 277 15.47 -0.57 -5.52
N ASN A 278 15.73 -1.29 -4.41
CA ASN A 278 16.64 -2.43 -4.43
C ASN A 278 15.87 -3.74 -4.63
N ASN A 279 16.48 -4.71 -5.32
CA ASN A 279 15.96 -6.05 -5.50
C ASN A 279 15.50 -6.68 -4.17
N LEU A 280 16.20 -6.41 -3.05
CA LEU A 280 15.80 -6.90 -1.72
C LEU A 280 14.38 -6.49 -1.30
N ARG A 281 13.95 -5.27 -1.66
CA ARG A 281 12.58 -4.80 -1.39
C ARG A 281 11.55 -5.60 -2.17
N LEU A 282 11.87 -5.94 -3.42
CA LEU A 282 11.03 -6.81 -4.25
C LEU A 282 10.86 -8.18 -3.59
N TYR A 283 11.95 -8.79 -3.11
CA TYR A 283 11.93 -10.09 -2.46
C TYR A 283 11.15 -10.09 -1.13
N ARG A 284 11.29 -9.07 -0.29
CA ARG A 284 10.64 -9.04 1.02
C ARG A 284 9.20 -8.56 0.94
N ASN A 285 8.94 -7.48 0.21
CA ASN A 285 7.65 -6.79 0.34
C ASN A 285 6.71 -7.14 -0.80
N THR A 286 7.18 -7.01 -2.05
CA THR A 286 6.32 -7.26 -3.23
C THR A 286 5.92 -8.73 -3.35
N LEU A 287 6.77 -9.67 -2.92
CA LEU A 287 6.36 -11.09 -2.91
C LEU A 287 5.25 -11.35 -1.90
N ILE A 288 5.35 -10.79 -0.69
CA ILE A 288 4.29 -10.90 0.33
C ILE A 288 3.00 -10.26 -0.18
N GLU A 289 3.08 -9.06 -0.76
CA GLU A 289 1.96 -8.38 -1.41
C GLU A 289 1.22 -9.32 -2.37
N ILE A 290 1.93 -9.86 -3.36
CA ILE A 290 1.30 -10.71 -4.38
C ILE A 290 0.77 -11.99 -3.76
N LEU A 291 1.53 -12.66 -2.89
CA LEU A 291 1.14 -13.94 -2.27
C LEU A 291 -0.10 -13.78 -1.39
N TYR A 292 -0.10 -12.79 -0.50
CA TYR A 292 -1.14 -12.67 0.51
C TYR A 292 -2.43 -12.05 -0.05
N ILE A 293 -2.35 -11.07 -0.95
CA ILE A 293 -3.54 -10.57 -1.66
C ILE A 293 -4.16 -11.69 -2.51
N SER A 294 -3.34 -12.48 -3.21
CA SER A 294 -3.85 -13.63 -3.97
C SER A 294 -4.53 -14.67 -3.08
N TYR A 295 -3.95 -14.96 -1.91
CA TYR A 295 -4.55 -15.84 -0.91
C TYR A 295 -5.90 -15.29 -0.43
N LYS A 296 -5.99 -14.00 -0.09
CA LYS A 296 -7.24 -13.36 0.34
C LYS A 296 -8.33 -13.39 -0.74
N LEU A 297 -7.96 -13.13 -2.00
CA LEU A 297 -8.88 -13.22 -3.14
C LEU A 297 -9.41 -14.64 -3.37
N GLN A 298 -8.54 -15.66 -3.22
CA GLN A 298 -8.93 -17.07 -3.40
C GLN A 298 -9.88 -17.57 -2.32
N ASN A 299 -9.70 -17.09 -1.09
CA ASN A 299 -10.53 -17.47 0.05
C ASN A 299 -11.74 -16.56 0.23
N HIS A 300 -12.11 -15.77 -0.80
CA HIS A 300 -13.27 -14.87 -0.78
C HIS A 300 -13.30 -13.91 0.43
N ILE A 301 -12.13 -13.51 0.93
CA ILE A 301 -12.03 -12.58 2.06
C ILE A 301 -12.57 -11.19 1.67
N TYR A 302 -12.42 -10.82 0.41
CA TYR A 302 -13.06 -9.62 -0.14
C TYR A 302 -14.43 -9.99 -0.73
N ASN A 303 -15.49 -9.67 0.00
CA ASN A 303 -16.86 -9.82 -0.48
C ASN A 303 -17.22 -8.64 -1.40
N PHE A 304 -16.78 -8.68 -2.65
CA PHE A 304 -17.23 -7.67 -3.62
C PHE A 304 -18.70 -7.92 -3.97
N PRO A 305 -19.56 -6.89 -3.95
CA PRO A 305 -20.90 -7.01 -4.51
C PRO A 305 -20.76 -7.44 -5.96
N VAL A 306 -21.40 -8.55 -6.33
CA VAL A 306 -21.39 -9.05 -7.71
C VAL A 306 -22.03 -7.96 -8.55
N SER A 307 -21.23 -7.32 -9.41
CA SER A 307 -21.76 -6.41 -10.41
C SER A 307 -22.61 -7.28 -11.34
N ASN A 308 -23.94 -7.09 -11.30
CA ASN A 308 -24.82 -7.58 -12.35
C ASN A 308 -24.45 -6.81 -13.63
N THR A 309 -23.50 -7.35 -14.39
CA THR A 309 -23.23 -6.95 -15.77
C THR A 309 -24.20 -7.64 -16.69
#